data_AF-O42185-F1
#
_entry.id   AF-O42185-F1
#
_cell.length_a   1.000
_cell.length_b   1.000
_cell.length_c   1.000
_cell.angle_alpha   90.00
_cell.angle_beta   90.00
_cell.angle_gamma   90.00
#
_symmetry.space_group_name_H-M   'P 1'
#
loop_
_entity.id
_entity.type
_entity.pdbx_description
1 polymer ?
#
loop_
_entity_poly.entity_id
_entity_poly.type
_entity_poly.pdbx_seq_one_letter_code
_entity_poly.pdbx_strand_id
1 'polypeptide(L)'
;RHLGIEGECNIQYALNPESEQYYIIEVNARLSRSSALASKATGYPLAYVAANVGLGIPLPVLKNSVTNQTTANFEPSLDYCVVKVPRWDLSKFLRVSTKIGSSMKSVGEVMAIGRSFEEAFQKALRMVDENCVGFDHTIKPVSDEELQTPTDKRIFVLAAALRAGYTVDRLYDLTKIDRWFLHKMKNIADHEKVLESYNQDESAMPLEVMRKAKQLGFSDKQIALALQSTELA
;
A
#
# COMPACT_ATOMS: atom_id res chain seq x y z
N ARG A 1 -25.60 -3.83 -13.84
CA ARG A 1 -27.02 -3.88 -14.30
C ARG A 1 -27.15 -4.03 -15.82
N HIS A 2 -26.66 -3.09 -16.64
CA HIS A 2 -26.76 -3.20 -18.11
C HIS A 2 -26.16 -4.50 -18.68
N LEU A 3 -25.06 -4.97 -18.09
CA LEU A 3 -24.39 -6.23 -18.47
C LEU A 3 -25.08 -7.51 -17.96
N GLY A 4 -26.20 -7.42 -17.22
CA GLY A 4 -26.93 -8.61 -16.74
C GLY A 4 -26.17 -9.50 -15.75
N ILE A 5 -25.15 -8.99 -15.06
CA ILE A 5 -24.36 -9.77 -14.09
C ILE A 5 -25.19 -10.05 -12.83
N GLU A 6 -25.30 -11.33 -12.48
CA GLU A 6 -25.84 -11.83 -11.22
C GLU A 6 -24.72 -12.49 -10.41
N GLY A 7 -24.34 -11.88 -9.28
CA GLY A 7 -23.19 -12.29 -8.48
C GLY A 7 -22.21 -11.14 -8.24
N GLU A 8 -20.91 -11.44 -8.31
CA GLU A 8 -19.84 -10.46 -8.09
C GLU A 8 -19.11 -10.11 -9.39
N CYS A 9 -18.64 -8.87 -9.47
CA CYS A 9 -17.75 -8.42 -10.53
C CYS A 9 -16.78 -7.36 -10.03
N ASN A 10 -15.66 -7.21 -10.74
CA ASN A 10 -14.73 -6.11 -10.56
C ASN A 10 -14.80 -5.16 -11.75
N ILE A 11 -14.92 -3.86 -11.49
CA ILE A 11 -14.92 -2.80 -12.51
C ILE A 11 -13.72 -1.88 -12.28
N GLN A 12 -13.09 -1.44 -13.37
CA GLN A 12 -11.94 -0.54 -13.35
C GLN A 12 -12.25 0.76 -14.08
N TYR A 13 -11.78 1.87 -13.50
CA TYR A 13 -11.96 3.21 -14.02
C TYR A 13 -10.63 3.93 -14.13
N ALA A 14 -10.54 4.88 -15.07
CA ALA A 14 -9.53 5.94 -15.06
C ALA A 14 -10.25 7.27 -14.80
N LEU A 15 -9.82 8.01 -13.78
CA LEU A 15 -10.37 9.31 -13.41
C LEU A 15 -9.32 10.40 -13.68
N ASN A 16 -9.73 11.49 -14.31
CA ASN A 16 -8.88 12.66 -14.47
C ASN A 16 -8.69 13.34 -13.09
N PRO A 17 -7.45 13.59 -12.63
CA PRO A 17 -7.22 14.21 -11.31
C PRO A 17 -7.68 15.68 -11.22
N GLU A 18 -7.94 16.35 -12.35
CA GLU A 18 -8.29 17.78 -12.41
C GLU A 18 -9.75 18.03 -12.79
N SER A 19 -10.55 16.98 -13.01
CA SER A 19 -11.96 17.09 -13.37
C SER A 19 -12.76 15.85 -12.99
N GLU A 20 -14.08 15.90 -13.15
CA GLU A 20 -14.97 14.74 -12.95
C GLU A 20 -14.98 13.77 -14.15
N GLN A 21 -14.13 14.00 -15.15
CA GLN A 21 -14.06 13.15 -16.33
C GLN A 21 -13.48 11.78 -15.98
N TYR A 22 -14.23 10.72 -16.26
CA TYR A 22 -13.80 9.34 -16.06
C TYR A 22 -14.05 8.47 -17.28
N TYR A 23 -13.31 7.38 -17.36
CA TYR A 23 -13.44 6.33 -18.37
C TYR A 23 -13.63 4.98 -17.69
N ILE A 24 -14.53 4.16 -18.23
CA ILE A 24 -14.63 2.74 -17.87
C ILE A 24 -13.57 2.01 -18.68
N ILE A 25 -12.68 1.28 -18.00
CA ILE A 25 -11.59 0.54 -18.65
C ILE A 25 -12.04 -0.87 -18.98
N GLU A 26 -12.49 -1.62 -17.98
CA GLU A 26 -12.97 -2.99 -18.16
C GLU A 26 -13.91 -3.43 -17.03
N VAL A 27 -14.65 -4.51 -17.29
CA VAL A 27 -15.45 -5.23 -16.30
C VAL A 27 -15.07 -6.70 -16.32
N ASN A 28 -14.62 -7.21 -15.18
CA ASN A 28 -14.38 -8.63 -14.95
C ASN A 28 -15.64 -9.22 -14.28
N ALA A 29 -16.49 -9.88 -15.07
CA ALA A 29 -17.72 -10.53 -14.60
C ALA A 29 -17.46 -11.88 -13.89
N ARG A 30 -16.58 -11.85 -12.89
CA ARG A 30 -16.17 -13.00 -12.07
C ARG A 30 -15.40 -12.52 -10.84
N LEU A 31 -15.21 -13.43 -9.90
CA LEU A 31 -14.23 -13.25 -8.83
C LEU A 31 -12.83 -12.98 -9.40
N SER A 32 -12.13 -12.08 -8.72
CA SER A 32 -10.82 -11.58 -9.12
C SER A 32 -9.85 -11.58 -7.93
N ARG A 33 -8.56 -11.33 -8.22
CA ARG A 33 -7.57 -11.05 -7.16
C ARG A 33 -7.99 -9.84 -6.32
N SER A 34 -8.58 -8.83 -6.95
CA SER A 34 -9.15 -7.66 -6.27
C SER A 34 -10.32 -8.05 -5.35
N SER A 35 -11.16 -9.01 -5.74
CA SER A 35 -12.27 -9.52 -4.92
C SER A 35 -11.75 -10.25 -3.68
N ALA A 36 -10.68 -11.04 -3.83
CA ALA A 36 -10.02 -11.68 -2.69
C ALA A 36 -9.42 -10.64 -1.73
N LEU A 37 -8.71 -9.64 -2.26
CA LEU A 37 -8.18 -8.52 -1.48
C LEU A 37 -9.29 -7.76 -0.75
N ALA A 38 -10.37 -7.39 -1.44
CA ALA A 38 -11.51 -6.68 -0.86
C ALA A 38 -12.18 -7.50 0.25
N SER A 39 -12.30 -8.82 0.07
CA SER A 39 -12.86 -9.70 1.11
C SER A 39 -12.02 -9.72 2.38
N LYS A 40 -10.68 -9.69 2.23
CA LYS A 40 -9.75 -9.62 3.36
C LYS A 40 -9.72 -8.23 3.99
N ALA A 41 -9.81 -7.18 3.18
CA ALA A 41 -9.80 -5.79 3.65
C ALA A 41 -11.08 -5.41 4.40
N THR A 42 -12.22 -6.00 4.05
CA THR A 42 -13.52 -5.62 4.62
C THR A 42 -14.10 -6.65 5.60
N GLY A 43 -13.57 -7.87 5.61
CA GLY A 43 -14.19 -9.01 6.28
C GLY A 43 -15.47 -9.52 5.59
N TYR A 44 -15.87 -8.92 4.46
CA TYR A 44 -17.06 -9.31 3.70
C TYR A 44 -16.71 -10.46 2.72
N PRO A 45 -17.27 -11.67 2.87
CA PRO A 45 -16.83 -12.82 2.09
C PRO A 45 -17.48 -12.83 0.68
N LEU A 46 -16.94 -12.03 -0.25
CA LEU A 46 -17.53 -11.81 -1.58
C LEU A 46 -17.79 -13.11 -2.35
N ALA A 47 -16.87 -14.08 -2.30
CA ALA A 47 -17.04 -15.36 -2.98
C ALA A 47 -18.22 -16.18 -2.41
N TYR A 48 -18.37 -16.21 -1.09
CA TYR A 48 -19.47 -16.91 -0.42
C TYR A 48 -20.81 -16.26 -0.76
N VAL A 49 -20.87 -14.93 -0.71
CA VAL A 49 -22.08 -14.18 -1.05
C VAL A 49 -22.45 -14.37 -2.52
N ALA A 50 -21.48 -14.25 -3.43
CA ALA A 50 -21.70 -14.42 -4.86
C ALA A 50 -22.25 -15.82 -5.20
N ALA A 51 -21.74 -16.87 -4.55
CA ALA A 51 -22.24 -18.23 -4.74
C ALA A 51 -23.71 -18.37 -4.31
N ASN A 52 -24.10 -17.79 -3.17
CA ASN A 52 -25.49 -17.81 -2.72
C ASN A 52 -26.42 -16.99 -3.64
N VAL A 53 -25.95 -15.83 -4.12
CA VAL A 53 -26.69 -15.04 -5.12
C VAL A 53 -26.90 -15.84 -6.40
N GLY A 54 -25.90 -16.62 -6.84
CA GLY A 54 -26.03 -17.53 -7.99
C GLY A 54 -27.04 -18.67 -7.78
N LEU A 55 -27.44 -18.96 -6.53
CA LEU A 55 -28.53 -19.88 -6.19
C LEU A 55 -29.89 -19.18 -6.06
N GLY A 56 -29.97 -17.90 -6.41
CA GLY A 56 -31.19 -17.08 -6.29
C GLY A 56 -31.46 -16.57 -4.88
N ILE A 57 -30.51 -16.69 -3.94
CA ILE A 57 -30.69 -16.19 -2.57
C ILE A 57 -30.34 -14.70 -2.54
N PRO A 58 -31.30 -13.81 -2.21
CA PRO A 58 -31.07 -12.37 -2.28
C PRO A 58 -30.27 -11.87 -1.06
N LEU A 59 -29.50 -10.79 -1.25
CA LEU A 59 -28.63 -10.20 -0.21
C LEU A 59 -29.32 -9.91 1.13
N PRO A 60 -30.59 -9.41 1.18
CA PRO A 60 -31.28 -9.15 2.45
C PRO A 60 -31.59 -10.40 3.28
N VAL A 61 -31.55 -11.60 2.68
CA VAL A 61 -31.81 -12.87 3.39
C VAL A 61 -30.50 -13.48 3.91
N LEU A 62 -29.38 -13.23 3.23
CA LEU A 62 -28.07 -13.70 3.63
C LEU A 62 -27.61 -13.00 4.90
N LYS A 63 -27.20 -13.76 5.92
CA LYS A 63 -26.66 -13.19 7.17
C LYS A 63 -25.21 -12.77 7.00
N ASN A 64 -24.85 -11.65 7.62
CA ASN A 64 -23.46 -11.22 7.75
C ASN A 64 -22.75 -12.10 8.79
N SER A 65 -21.77 -12.89 8.34
CA SER A 65 -21.02 -13.81 9.20
C SER A 65 -20.14 -13.15 10.26
N VAL A 66 -19.82 -11.85 10.10
CA VAL A 66 -18.98 -11.11 11.05
C VAL A 66 -19.80 -10.61 12.24
N THR A 67 -20.96 -10.01 11.98
CA THR A 67 -21.79 -9.42 13.05
C THR A 67 -22.90 -10.34 13.54
N ASN A 68 -23.31 -11.34 12.75
CA ASN A 68 -24.42 -12.28 13.00
C ASN A 68 -25.79 -11.63 13.30
N GLN A 69 -25.89 -10.30 13.25
CA GLN A 69 -27.10 -9.52 13.55
C GLN A 69 -27.62 -8.75 12.33
N THR A 70 -26.77 -8.55 11.33
CA THR A 70 -27.11 -7.83 10.08
C THR A 70 -27.14 -8.79 8.89
N THR A 71 -27.60 -8.30 7.74
CA THR A 71 -27.65 -9.06 6.48
C THR A 71 -26.40 -8.76 5.64
N ALA A 72 -26.22 -9.46 4.52
CA ALA A 72 -25.18 -9.18 3.54
C ALA A 72 -25.53 -7.94 2.67
N ASN A 73 -26.71 -7.34 2.82
CA ASN A 73 -27.12 -6.18 2.04
C ASN A 73 -26.65 -4.86 2.68
N PHE A 74 -25.35 -4.60 2.64
CA PHE A 74 -24.74 -3.36 3.14
C PHE A 74 -23.39 -3.10 2.47
N GLU A 75 -22.90 -1.87 2.63
CA GLU A 75 -21.55 -1.48 2.24
C GLU A 75 -20.65 -1.44 3.50
N PRO A 76 -19.55 -2.22 3.55
CA PRO A 76 -18.65 -2.21 4.70
C PRO A 76 -18.01 -0.83 4.94
N SER A 77 -17.95 -0.42 6.20
CA SER A 77 -17.21 0.76 6.66
C SER A 77 -15.95 0.33 7.39
N LEU A 78 -14.82 0.98 7.11
CA LEU A 78 -13.51 0.64 7.67
C LEU A 78 -12.99 1.81 8.52
N ASP A 79 -12.49 1.51 9.71
CA ASP A 79 -11.84 2.45 10.63
C ASP A 79 -10.30 2.33 10.61
N TYR A 80 -9.79 1.71 9.54
CA TYR A 80 -8.38 1.48 9.26
C TYR A 80 -8.08 1.60 7.75
N CYS A 81 -6.81 1.71 7.42
CA CYS A 81 -6.27 1.70 6.07
C CYS A 81 -5.69 0.31 5.72
N VAL A 82 -5.91 -0.14 4.49
CA VAL A 82 -5.34 -1.37 3.95
C VAL A 82 -4.41 -1.02 2.79
N VAL A 83 -3.16 -1.46 2.87
CA VAL A 83 -2.16 -1.27 1.80
C VAL A 83 -1.75 -2.63 1.26
N LYS A 84 -1.89 -2.80 -0.06
CA LYS A 84 -1.40 -3.96 -0.79
C LYS A 84 -0.16 -3.59 -1.60
N VAL A 85 0.90 -4.36 -1.44
CA VAL A 85 2.14 -4.19 -2.23
C VAL A 85 2.41 -5.48 -3.00
N PRO A 86 2.62 -5.42 -4.33
CA PRO A 86 3.02 -6.59 -5.10
C PRO A 86 4.44 -7.05 -4.76
N ARG A 87 4.68 -8.36 -4.84
CA ARG A 87 6.00 -8.99 -4.74
C ARG A 87 6.54 -9.30 -6.13
N TRP A 88 7.80 -8.95 -6.36
CA TRP A 88 8.53 -9.25 -7.58
C TRP A 88 9.79 -10.05 -7.27
N ASP A 89 10.12 -10.98 -8.17
CA ASP A 89 11.34 -11.80 -8.12
C ASP A 89 12.11 -11.66 -9.46
N LEU A 90 12.22 -10.43 -9.98
CA LEU A 90 12.80 -10.17 -11.31
C LEU A 90 14.30 -10.43 -11.38
N SER A 91 15.01 -10.39 -10.25
CA SER A 91 16.45 -10.70 -10.17
C SER A 91 16.79 -12.13 -10.59
N LYS A 92 15.82 -13.06 -10.53
CA LYS A 92 15.99 -14.44 -11.02
C LYS A 92 16.03 -14.53 -12.55
N PHE A 93 15.67 -13.47 -13.27
CA PHE A 93 15.51 -13.46 -14.73
C PHE A 93 16.40 -12.40 -15.40
N LEU A 94 17.64 -12.77 -15.73
CA LEU A 94 18.66 -11.87 -16.28
C LEU A 94 18.26 -11.09 -17.55
N ARG A 95 17.35 -11.66 -18.37
CA ARG A 95 16.92 -11.07 -19.65
C ARG A 95 15.57 -10.35 -19.57
N VAL A 96 15.00 -10.23 -18.36
CA VAL A 96 13.69 -9.60 -18.15
C VAL A 96 13.89 -8.17 -17.66
N SER A 97 13.20 -7.23 -18.32
CA SER A 97 13.19 -5.83 -17.88
C SER A 97 12.52 -5.69 -16.50
N THR A 98 13.16 -4.93 -15.61
CA THR A 98 12.63 -4.51 -14.30
C THR A 98 11.54 -3.45 -14.41
N LYS A 99 11.36 -2.83 -15.59
CA LYS A 99 10.30 -1.85 -15.84
C LYS A 99 8.93 -2.51 -15.71
N ILE A 100 8.01 -1.85 -15.02
CA ILE A 100 6.62 -2.32 -14.82
C ILE A 100 5.66 -1.47 -15.65
N GLY A 101 4.54 -2.07 -16.04
CA GLY A 101 3.52 -1.43 -16.88
C GLY A 101 2.20 -2.19 -16.80
N SER A 102 1.40 -2.12 -17.86
CA SER A 102 0.07 -2.77 -17.93
C SER A 102 0.13 -4.31 -17.84
N SER A 103 1.19 -4.93 -18.38
CA SER A 103 1.40 -6.37 -18.27
C SER A 103 2.00 -6.73 -16.91
N MET A 104 1.27 -7.54 -16.14
CA MET A 104 1.69 -7.98 -14.81
C MET A 104 2.96 -8.84 -14.87
N LYS A 105 3.92 -8.54 -13.98
CA LYS A 105 5.14 -9.34 -13.73
C LYS A 105 5.33 -9.77 -12.27
N SER A 106 4.45 -9.32 -11.37
CA SER A 106 4.50 -9.67 -9.95
C SER A 106 4.15 -11.15 -9.74
N VAL A 107 4.87 -11.83 -8.86
CA VAL A 107 4.68 -13.24 -8.53
C VAL A 107 3.78 -13.46 -7.32
N GLY A 108 3.53 -12.40 -6.55
CA GLY A 108 2.68 -12.44 -5.37
C GLY A 108 2.30 -11.05 -4.91
N GLU A 109 1.69 -10.97 -3.73
CA GLU A 109 1.29 -9.74 -3.09
C GLU A 109 1.20 -9.91 -1.58
N VAL A 110 1.41 -8.82 -0.86
CA VAL A 110 1.21 -8.74 0.58
C VAL A 110 0.15 -7.68 0.88
N MET A 111 -0.50 -7.83 2.03
CA MET A 111 -1.52 -6.90 2.49
C MET A 111 -1.24 -6.58 3.96
N ALA A 112 -1.18 -5.29 4.30
CA ALA A 112 -1.08 -4.83 5.67
C ALA A 112 -2.22 -3.89 6.04
N ILE A 113 -2.59 -3.92 7.32
CA ILE A 113 -3.62 -3.07 7.92
C ILE A 113 -2.95 -2.15 8.94
N GLY A 114 -3.34 -0.89 8.98
CA GLY A 114 -2.89 0.11 9.96
C GLY A 114 -3.93 1.21 10.14
N ARG A 115 -3.87 1.98 11.23
CA ARG A 115 -4.80 3.10 11.49
C ARG A 115 -4.44 4.37 10.73
N SER A 116 -3.26 4.40 10.11
CA SER A 116 -2.82 5.43 9.18
C SER A 116 -2.25 4.79 7.91
N PHE A 117 -2.15 5.56 6.83
CA PHE A 117 -1.48 5.10 5.62
C PHE A 117 -0.02 4.79 5.91
N GLU A 118 0.69 5.67 6.62
CA GLU A 118 2.11 5.51 6.95
C GLU A 118 2.37 4.18 7.65
N GLU A 119 1.54 3.85 8.66
CA GLU A 119 1.62 2.60 9.40
C GLU A 119 1.42 1.38 8.50
N ALA A 120 0.30 1.35 7.76
CA ALA A 120 -0.04 0.22 6.89
C ALA A 120 1.01 0.05 5.78
N PHE A 121 1.49 1.15 5.23
CA PHE A 121 2.47 1.18 4.15
C PHE A 121 3.83 0.63 4.59
N GLN A 122 4.37 1.07 5.74
CA GLN A 122 5.64 0.54 6.24
C GLN A 122 5.54 -0.94 6.62
N LYS A 123 4.41 -1.37 7.21
CA LYS A 123 4.15 -2.80 7.47
C LYS A 123 4.11 -3.61 6.18
N ALA A 124 3.44 -3.11 5.15
CA ALA A 124 3.37 -3.80 3.85
C ALA A 124 4.76 -3.94 3.22
N LEU A 125 5.58 -2.89 3.23
CA LEU A 125 6.95 -2.95 2.68
C LEU A 125 7.82 -3.99 3.38
N ARG A 126 7.70 -4.14 4.70
CA ARG A 126 8.41 -5.19 5.46
C ARG A 126 7.94 -6.61 5.12
N MET A 127 6.66 -6.78 4.79
CA MET A 127 6.14 -8.09 4.39
C MET A 127 6.63 -8.52 3.01
N VAL A 128 7.04 -7.58 2.15
CA VAL A 128 7.48 -7.90 0.78
C VAL A 128 8.81 -8.66 0.79
N ASP A 129 9.78 -8.26 1.60
CA ASP A 129 11.13 -8.85 1.63
C ASP A 129 11.68 -8.82 3.05
N GLU A 130 12.30 -9.92 3.49
CA GLU A 130 12.90 -10.03 4.83
C GLU A 130 14.02 -9.01 5.06
N ASN A 131 14.69 -8.56 3.99
CA ASN A 131 15.74 -7.54 4.06
C ASN A 131 15.19 -6.11 4.01
N CYS A 132 13.90 -5.93 3.71
CA CYS A 132 13.27 -4.63 3.65
C CYS A 132 12.75 -4.26 5.05
N VAL A 133 13.37 -3.25 5.65
CA VAL A 133 12.99 -2.82 7.01
C VAL A 133 11.81 -1.84 7.03
N GLY A 134 11.41 -1.30 5.89
CA GLY A 134 10.30 -0.36 5.73
C GLY A 134 10.49 0.54 4.50
N PHE A 135 10.11 1.82 4.60
CA PHE A 135 10.36 2.81 3.54
C PHE A 135 11.80 3.31 3.61
N ASP A 136 12.71 2.49 3.07
CA ASP A 136 14.16 2.64 3.23
C ASP A 136 14.81 3.38 2.05
N HIS A 137 15.49 4.48 2.35
CA HIS A 137 16.14 5.34 1.37
C HIS A 137 17.53 4.83 0.90
N THR A 138 18.08 3.80 1.54
CA THR A 138 19.41 3.27 1.27
C THR A 138 19.43 2.17 0.20
N ILE A 139 18.28 1.57 -0.10
CA ILE A 139 18.15 0.44 -1.04
C ILE A 139 18.43 0.85 -2.49
N LYS A 140 18.10 2.08 -2.88
CA LYS A 140 18.32 2.62 -4.23
C LYS A 140 18.79 4.06 -4.17
N PRO A 141 19.71 4.48 -5.05
CA PRO A 141 20.01 5.90 -5.21
C PRO A 141 18.84 6.63 -5.89
N VAL A 142 18.86 7.96 -5.79
CA VAL A 142 17.95 8.83 -6.55
C VAL A 142 18.15 8.61 -8.05
N SER A 143 17.04 8.49 -8.79
CA SER A 143 17.05 8.35 -10.25
C SER A 143 15.76 8.92 -10.83
N ASP A 144 15.86 10.06 -11.52
CA ASP A 144 14.71 10.66 -12.22
C ASP A 144 14.16 9.72 -13.30
N GLU A 145 15.02 8.89 -13.93
CA GLU A 145 14.58 7.89 -14.90
C GLU A 145 13.69 6.82 -14.24
N GLU A 146 14.09 6.25 -13.10
CA GLU A 146 13.26 5.26 -12.40
C GLU A 146 12.03 5.89 -11.73
N LEU A 147 12.09 7.18 -11.39
CA LEU A 147 10.93 7.93 -10.96
C LEU A 147 9.94 8.14 -12.11
N GLN A 148 10.37 8.44 -13.33
CA GLN A 148 9.49 8.61 -14.49
C GLN A 148 9.00 7.28 -15.07
N THR A 149 9.90 6.31 -15.17
CA THR A 149 9.65 4.98 -15.75
C THR A 149 9.58 3.94 -14.63
N PRO A 150 8.39 3.51 -14.21
CA PRO A 150 8.23 2.71 -13.01
C PRO A 150 9.01 1.38 -13.06
N THR A 151 9.67 1.03 -11.95
CA THR A 151 10.34 -0.25 -11.71
C THR A 151 9.77 -0.94 -10.47
N ASP A 152 10.12 -2.21 -10.24
CA ASP A 152 9.79 -2.96 -9.02
C ASP A 152 10.40 -2.35 -7.74
N LYS A 153 11.38 -1.45 -7.88
CA LYS A 153 12.07 -0.76 -6.78
C LYS A 153 11.83 0.75 -6.74
N ARG A 154 10.94 1.29 -7.58
CA ARG A 154 10.62 2.74 -7.66
C ARG A 154 10.31 3.35 -6.29
N ILE A 155 9.68 2.57 -5.39
CA ILE A 155 9.31 3.05 -4.06
C ILE A 155 10.54 3.42 -3.19
N PHE A 156 11.66 2.74 -3.38
CA PHE A 156 12.91 3.05 -2.67
C PHE A 156 13.66 4.20 -3.33
N VAL A 157 13.52 4.38 -4.64
CA VAL A 157 13.99 5.59 -5.34
C VAL A 157 13.22 6.82 -4.85
N LEU A 158 11.91 6.69 -4.58
CA LEU A 158 11.09 7.73 -3.95
C LEU A 158 11.58 8.07 -2.54
N ALA A 159 11.90 7.08 -1.72
CA ALA A 159 12.48 7.28 -0.38
C ALA A 159 13.79 8.07 -0.46
N ALA A 160 14.70 7.66 -1.35
CA ALA A 160 15.95 8.37 -1.61
C ALA A 160 15.74 9.82 -2.11
N ALA A 161 14.76 10.04 -2.98
CA ALA A 161 14.49 11.38 -3.51
C ALA A 161 13.94 12.33 -2.43
N LEU A 162 13.03 11.85 -1.59
CA LEU A 162 12.54 12.60 -0.42
C LEU A 162 13.68 12.91 0.56
N ARG A 163 14.56 11.93 0.80
CA ARG A 163 15.76 12.09 1.62
C ARG A 163 16.65 13.21 1.08
N ALA A 164 16.90 13.21 -0.23
CA ALA A 164 17.67 14.21 -0.97
C ALA A 164 16.98 15.59 -1.11
N GLY A 165 15.79 15.76 -0.55
CA GLY A 165 15.11 17.06 -0.49
C GLY A 165 14.24 17.39 -1.71
N TYR A 166 13.82 16.39 -2.49
CA TYR A 166 12.89 16.63 -3.60
C TYR A 166 11.53 17.11 -3.06
N THR A 167 10.93 18.08 -3.74
CA THR A 167 9.60 18.58 -3.39
C THR A 167 8.52 17.58 -3.79
N VAL A 168 7.38 17.62 -3.10
CA VAL A 168 6.22 16.79 -3.44
C VAL A 168 5.72 17.09 -4.85
N ASP A 169 5.74 18.35 -5.29
CA ASP A 169 5.33 18.71 -6.65
C ASP A 169 6.25 18.12 -7.72
N ARG A 170 7.57 18.18 -7.51
CA ARG A 170 8.52 17.54 -8.44
C ARG A 170 8.28 16.04 -8.51
N LEU A 171 8.05 15.39 -7.36
CA LEU A 171 7.76 13.96 -7.33
C LEU A 171 6.42 13.63 -8.00
N TYR A 172 5.41 14.48 -7.86
CA TYR A 172 4.14 14.35 -8.59
C TYR A 172 4.38 14.45 -10.09
N ASP A 173 5.19 15.42 -10.56
CA ASP A 173 5.47 15.60 -11.98
C ASP A 173 6.20 14.42 -12.59
N LEU A 174 7.19 13.89 -11.87
CA LEU A 174 7.94 12.70 -12.29
C LEU A 174 7.07 11.45 -12.24
N THR A 175 6.22 11.29 -11.21
CA THR A 175 5.62 9.99 -10.92
C THR A 175 4.14 9.82 -11.24
N LYS A 176 3.41 10.94 -11.25
CA LYS A 176 1.94 11.03 -11.25
C LYS A 176 1.27 10.29 -10.09
N ILE A 177 2.04 9.93 -9.04
CA ILE A 177 1.47 9.49 -7.76
C ILE A 177 0.86 10.70 -7.08
N ASP A 178 -0.38 10.56 -6.61
CA ASP A 178 -1.10 11.66 -5.99
C ASP A 178 -0.31 12.29 -4.83
N ARG A 179 -0.39 13.63 -4.75
CA ARG A 179 0.34 14.43 -3.75
C ARG A 179 0.03 13.99 -2.33
N TRP A 180 -1.19 13.54 -2.05
CA TRP A 180 -1.57 13.03 -0.74
C TRP A 180 -0.64 11.89 -0.30
N PHE A 181 -0.43 10.87 -1.15
CA PHE A 181 0.47 9.76 -0.83
C PHE A 181 1.92 10.22 -0.67
N LEU A 182 2.37 11.14 -1.54
CA LEU A 182 3.73 11.69 -1.47
C LEU A 182 3.97 12.48 -0.18
N HIS A 183 2.99 13.25 0.30
CA HIS A 183 3.05 13.91 1.61
C HIS A 183 3.14 12.89 2.74
N LYS A 184 2.38 11.78 2.68
CA LYS A 184 2.45 10.71 3.68
C LYS A 184 3.81 10.00 3.70
N MET A 185 4.40 9.75 2.52
CA MET A 185 5.75 9.22 2.41
C MET A 185 6.79 10.22 2.94
N LYS A 186 6.60 11.52 2.68
CA LYS A 186 7.45 12.58 3.24
C LYS A 186 7.42 12.60 4.77
N ASN A 187 6.25 12.41 5.39
CA ASN A 187 6.14 12.32 6.85
C ASN A 187 7.05 11.24 7.43
N ILE A 188 7.16 10.09 6.75
CA ILE A 188 8.06 9.00 7.14
C ILE A 188 9.52 9.46 7.01
N ALA A 189 9.91 9.96 5.84
CA ALA A 189 11.30 10.40 5.59
C ALA A 189 11.75 11.56 6.51
N ASP A 190 10.84 12.47 6.86
CA ASP A 190 11.12 13.56 7.79
C ASP A 190 11.29 13.04 9.23
N HIS A 191 10.44 12.09 9.65
CA HIS A 191 10.55 11.52 11.00
C HIS A 191 11.80 10.66 11.16
N GLU A 192 12.27 10.01 10.09
CA GLU A 192 13.57 9.32 10.08
C GLU A 192 14.73 10.30 10.37
N LYS A 193 14.73 11.51 9.76
CA LYS A 193 15.71 12.57 10.06
C LYS A 193 15.66 13.02 11.52
N VAL A 194 14.47 13.09 12.10
CA VAL A 194 14.28 13.41 13.53
C VAL A 194 14.87 12.32 14.41
N LEU A 195 14.71 11.04 14.06
CA LEU A 195 15.33 9.95 14.82
C LEU A 195 16.86 10.03 14.77
N GLU A 196 17.44 10.26 13.60
CA GLU A 196 18.89 10.36 13.42
C GLU A 196 19.54 11.53 14.16
N SER A 197 18.80 12.63 14.42
CA SER A 197 19.36 13.74 15.22
C SER A 197 19.65 13.35 16.67
N TYR A 198 19.04 12.27 17.18
CA TYR A 198 19.32 11.74 18.52
C TYR A 198 20.47 10.73 18.55
N ASN A 199 21.12 10.42 17.42
CA ASN A 199 22.34 9.61 17.42
C ASN A 199 23.54 10.36 18.03
N GLN A 200 23.58 11.69 17.90
CA GLN A 200 24.73 12.50 18.32
C GLN A 200 24.60 13.13 19.70
N ASP A 201 23.44 12.99 20.33
CA ASP A 201 23.12 13.61 21.61
C ASP A 201 22.93 12.52 22.67
N GLU A 202 23.66 12.61 23.79
CA GLU A 202 23.48 11.72 24.95
C GLU A 202 22.15 11.95 25.66
N SER A 203 21.40 12.99 25.25
CA SER A 203 20.05 13.24 25.75
C SER A 203 19.09 12.10 25.40
N ALA A 204 18.35 11.64 26.42
CA ALA A 204 17.37 10.58 26.25
C ALA A 204 16.27 11.04 25.28
N MET A 205 16.05 10.27 24.20
CA MET A 205 14.97 10.53 23.24
C MET A 205 13.62 10.67 23.97
N PRO A 206 12.87 11.76 23.74
CA PRO A 206 11.54 11.91 24.32
C PRO A 206 10.60 10.78 23.90
N LEU A 207 9.80 10.28 24.85
CA LEU A 207 8.83 9.19 24.62
C LEU A 207 7.85 9.48 23.47
N GLU A 208 7.50 10.75 23.26
CA GLU A 208 6.62 11.17 22.16
C GLU A 208 7.23 10.93 20.78
N VAL A 209 8.55 11.13 20.62
CA VAL A 209 9.26 10.90 19.35
C VAL A 209 9.25 9.42 19.00
N MET A 210 9.54 8.57 19.98
CA MET A 210 9.48 7.11 19.85
C MET A 210 8.04 6.65 19.55
N ARG A 211 7.05 7.13 20.30
CA ARG A 211 5.64 6.79 20.08
C ARG A 211 5.20 7.18 18.68
N LYS A 212 5.57 8.38 18.23
CA LYS A 212 5.25 8.85 16.88
C LYS A 212 5.89 7.98 15.80
N ALA A 213 7.15 7.53 15.99
CA ALA A 213 7.79 6.58 15.08
C ALA A 213 6.97 5.29 14.95
N LYS A 214 6.53 4.70 16.07
CA LYS A 214 5.70 3.49 16.05
C LYS A 214 4.35 3.72 15.37
N GLN A 215 3.70 4.87 15.61
CA GLN A 215 2.44 5.24 14.95
C GLN A 215 2.59 5.48 13.44
N LEU A 216 3.78 5.89 12.98
CA LEU A 216 4.12 5.98 11.56
C LEU A 216 4.55 4.63 10.96
N GLY A 217 4.55 3.56 11.76
CA GLY A 217 4.85 2.20 11.32
C GLY A 217 6.32 1.82 11.31
N PHE A 218 7.23 2.60 11.92
CA PHE A 218 8.65 2.26 11.99
C PHE A 218 8.86 0.94 12.76
N SER A 219 9.66 0.04 12.20
CA SER A 219 10.14 -1.14 12.93
C SER A 219 11.23 -0.77 13.94
N ASP A 220 11.45 -1.64 14.92
CA ASP A 220 12.52 -1.42 15.91
C ASP A 220 13.88 -1.43 15.22
N LYS A 221 14.07 -2.32 14.24
CA LYS A 221 15.24 -2.30 13.35
C LYS A 221 15.45 -0.98 12.61
N GLN A 222 14.41 -0.35 12.06
CA GLN A 222 14.57 0.97 11.41
C GLN A 222 15.01 2.05 12.41
N ILE A 223 14.42 2.04 13.60
CA ILE A 223 14.75 3.00 14.66
C ILE A 223 16.19 2.79 15.13
N ALA A 224 16.59 1.54 15.34
CA ALA A 224 17.96 1.19 15.71
C ALA A 224 18.98 1.62 14.66
N LEU A 225 18.68 1.42 13.36
CA LEU A 225 19.53 1.90 12.27
C LEU A 225 19.67 3.43 12.27
N ALA A 226 18.59 4.16 12.48
CA ALA A 226 18.62 5.63 12.57
C ALA A 226 19.44 6.12 13.78
N LEU A 227 19.39 5.40 14.91
CA LEU A 227 20.12 5.72 16.14
C LEU A 227 21.53 5.13 16.22
N GLN A 228 21.97 4.39 15.19
CA GLN A 228 23.21 3.61 15.21
C GLN A 228 23.33 2.69 16.44
N SER A 229 22.19 2.14 16.88
CA SER A 229 22.10 1.20 17.99
C SER A 229 21.80 -0.22 17.51
N THR A 230 21.72 -1.18 18.44
CA THR A 230 21.19 -2.52 18.17
C THR A 230 19.67 -2.55 18.28
N GLU A 231 19.04 -3.49 17.58
CA GLU A 231 17.59 -3.77 17.71
C GLU A 231 17.25 -4.41 19.06
N LEU A 232 18.20 -5.15 19.63
CA LEU A 232 18.11 -5.72 20.97
C LEU A 232 18.52 -4.67 22.01
N ALA A 233 17.72 -4.54 23.05
CA ALA A 233 17.98 -3.71 24.23
C ALA A 233 19.20 -4.19 25.02
#